data_AF-A0A2V4GU40-F1
#
_entry.id   AF-A0A2V4GU40-F1
#
_cell.length_a   1.000
_cell.length_b   1.000
_cell.length_c   1.000
_cell.angle_alpha   90.00
_cell.angle_beta   90.00
_cell.angle_gamma   90.00
#
_symmetry.space_group_name_H-M   'P 1'
#
loop_
_entity.id
_entity.type
_entity.pdbx_description
1 polymer ?
#
loop_
_entity_poly.entity_id
_entity_poly.type
_entity_poly.pdbx_seq_one_letter_code
_entity_poly.pdbx_strand_id
1 'polypeptide(L)'
;MQNRSIFIFQLSSILLFFLAFAIFYNRYIFITSDSLYLSFLILFIPAFLFLSTEALSKFFNSIGIYTETFYMFFLFVILFSFYGYPMFWILLLSAVPAAVSYWKMLDDSKGILIRLPAFIGTIIFMIYLGGLISIPLPTQAPVIIESDVSVFKGLGMIPLGLDIDGVFILSQNLDILISPFIEIVFFAVASLVSENYYQIISYSSRHGNTIGSALSGLTSAFSCQCESFISLLPAVAALIIDVILIPVLFLSLTLLILTYIFVSRYYKSGRRIRKFFVVPNRGSYIHTLMLVAGSVLLPVILEYLVSLGLEKNFIFFFMGGMAMVLSGFIFVLMVLDFIDFSFRSRLVGSMLSLSGLALSYVWFLPSLTYKAYSVPAYYALMMITGYLSGIAIGSGYHVMPDRMKYTYLEYVTVIFNVIPLIIFYMSAILEIHIWKFMPILDQVWFSLALWIFMLPLMWYTTHLSLNSFAGSDAFIAKQVIAHEHPD
;
A
#
# COMPACT_ATOMS: atom_id res chain seq x y z
N MET A 1 5.69 31.76 22.60
CA MET A 1 4.55 31.57 23.54
C MET A 1 3.58 30.50 23.06
N GLN A 2 3.34 30.36 21.74
CA GLN A 2 2.45 29.36 21.15
C GLN A 2 2.78 27.90 21.55
N ASN A 3 4.05 27.48 21.45
CA ASN A 3 4.49 26.12 21.85
C ASN A 3 4.22 25.79 23.32
N ARG A 4 4.34 26.76 24.24
CA ARG A 4 4.04 26.53 25.67
C ARG A 4 2.56 26.28 25.91
N SER A 5 1.69 26.98 25.19
CA SER A 5 0.25 26.76 25.32
C SER A 5 -0.16 25.39 24.80
N ILE A 6 0.42 24.97 23.67
CA ILE A 6 0.24 23.65 23.08
C ILE A 6 0.66 22.58 24.10
N PHE A 7 1.89 22.64 24.61
CA PHE A 7 2.39 21.69 25.63
C PHE A 7 1.49 21.57 26.88
N ILE A 8 0.95 22.69 27.39
CA ILE A 8 0.07 22.66 28.57
C ILE A 8 -1.24 21.93 28.29
N PHE A 9 -1.89 22.20 27.16
CA PHE A 9 -3.12 21.50 26.77
C PHE A 9 -2.87 20.01 26.53
N GLN A 10 -1.70 19.67 26.04
CA GLN A 10 -1.34 18.29 25.78
C GLN A 10 -1.05 17.51 27.06
N LEU A 11 -0.24 18.09 27.95
CA LEU A 11 0.04 17.48 29.25
C LEU A 11 -1.25 17.31 30.06
N SER A 12 -2.17 18.27 29.99
CA SER A 12 -3.47 18.14 30.66
C SER A 12 -4.33 17.03 30.06
N SER A 13 -4.33 16.85 28.72
CA SER A 13 -4.98 15.71 28.07
C SER A 13 -4.44 14.38 28.59
N ILE A 14 -3.11 14.19 28.56
CA ILE A 14 -2.46 12.95 28.99
C ILE A 14 -2.74 12.67 30.47
N LEU A 15 -2.65 13.67 31.33
CA LEU A 15 -2.94 13.52 32.76
C LEU A 15 -4.41 13.13 33.02
N LEU A 16 -5.36 13.76 32.31
CA LEU A 16 -6.78 13.43 32.41
C LEU A 16 -7.08 12.02 31.90
N PHE A 17 -6.39 11.60 30.85
CA PHE A 17 -6.49 10.24 30.31
C PHE A 17 -6.03 9.19 31.32
N PHE A 18 -4.84 9.35 31.91
CA PHE A 18 -4.35 8.45 32.96
C PHE A 18 -5.20 8.50 34.23
N LEU A 19 -5.72 9.68 34.59
CA LEU A 19 -6.64 9.84 35.71
C LEU A 19 -7.94 9.05 35.48
N ALA A 20 -8.48 9.05 34.26
CA ALA A 20 -9.66 8.26 33.91
C ALA A 20 -9.41 6.77 34.22
N PHE A 21 -8.30 6.23 33.70
CA PHE A 21 -7.90 4.85 33.95
C PHE A 21 -7.68 4.55 35.43
N ALA A 22 -6.99 5.43 36.16
CA ALA A 22 -6.72 5.24 37.59
C ALA A 22 -7.99 5.25 38.47
N ILE A 23 -8.96 6.13 38.19
CA ILE A 23 -10.20 6.25 38.99
C ILE A 23 -11.11 5.03 38.82
N PHE A 24 -11.19 4.48 37.61
CA PHE A 24 -12.14 3.41 37.26
C PHE A 24 -11.52 2.01 37.19
N TYR A 25 -10.21 1.92 37.42
CA TYR A 25 -9.50 0.67 37.67
C TYR A 25 -10.20 -0.13 38.78
N ASN A 26 -10.36 -1.45 38.57
CA ASN A 26 -11.10 -2.39 39.44
C ASN A 26 -12.63 -2.18 39.58
N ARG A 27 -13.25 -1.16 38.99
CA ARG A 27 -14.71 -0.94 39.09
C ARG A 27 -15.49 -1.24 37.82
N TYR A 28 -14.96 -0.85 36.67
CA TYR A 28 -15.61 -1.06 35.36
C TYR A 28 -14.67 -1.66 34.31
N ILE A 29 -13.40 -1.84 34.67
CA ILE A 29 -12.38 -2.47 33.84
C ILE A 29 -11.91 -3.73 34.56
N PHE A 30 -12.06 -4.88 33.92
CA PHE A 30 -11.42 -6.12 34.36
C PHE A 30 -10.11 -6.28 33.60
N ILE A 31 -9.00 -6.22 34.33
CA ILE A 31 -7.65 -6.42 33.81
C ILE A 31 -7.12 -7.71 34.43
N THR A 32 -6.66 -8.65 33.63
CA THR A 32 -5.97 -9.85 34.14
C THR A 32 -4.62 -9.46 34.73
N SER A 33 -4.12 -10.19 35.74
CA SER A 33 -2.85 -9.84 36.42
C SER A 33 -1.67 -9.67 35.46
N ASP A 34 -1.70 -10.41 34.37
CA ASP A 34 -0.64 -10.46 33.36
C ASP A 34 -0.79 -9.32 32.33
N SER A 35 -2.00 -8.77 32.12
CA SER A 35 -2.25 -7.70 31.15
C SER A 35 -2.09 -6.29 31.73
N LEU A 36 -1.94 -6.12 33.04
CA LEU A 36 -1.88 -4.80 33.70
C LEU A 36 -0.70 -3.96 33.22
N TYR A 37 0.52 -4.52 33.27
CA TYR A 37 1.72 -3.80 32.84
C TYR A 37 1.72 -3.50 31.34
N LEU A 38 1.25 -4.46 30.54
CA LEU A 38 1.09 -4.33 29.08
C LEU A 38 0.07 -3.25 28.71
N SER A 39 -1.06 -3.19 29.43
CA SER A 39 -2.10 -2.17 29.22
C SER A 39 -1.55 -0.77 29.48
N PHE A 40 -0.82 -0.56 30.57
CA PHE A 40 -0.20 0.75 30.83
C PHE A 40 0.89 1.09 29.82
N LEU A 41 1.67 0.11 29.36
CA LEU A 41 2.72 0.32 28.35
C LEU A 41 2.11 0.73 27.01
N ILE A 42 1.10 0.01 26.53
CA ILE A 42 0.38 0.30 25.29
C ILE A 42 -0.27 1.68 25.35
N LEU A 43 -0.99 1.97 26.44
CA LEU A 43 -1.64 3.28 26.63
C LEU A 43 -0.62 4.43 26.76
N PHE A 44 0.63 4.13 27.14
CA PHE A 44 1.71 5.11 27.23
C PHE A 44 2.38 5.38 25.88
N ILE A 45 2.28 4.50 24.88
CA ILE A 45 2.96 4.68 23.59
C ILE A 45 2.45 5.90 22.82
N PRO A 46 1.14 6.13 22.66
CA PRO A 46 0.64 7.33 22.03
C PRO A 46 1.10 8.58 22.80
N ALA A 47 1.10 8.53 24.13
CA ALA A 47 1.58 9.63 24.99
C ALA A 47 3.10 9.85 24.89
N PHE A 48 3.89 8.81 24.69
CA PHE A 48 5.34 8.87 24.54
C PHE A 48 5.76 9.38 23.15
N LEU A 49 5.17 8.80 22.09
CA LEU A 49 5.31 9.29 20.72
C LEU A 49 5.00 10.78 20.70
N PHE A 50 3.97 11.17 21.41
CA PHE A 50 3.56 12.55 21.58
C PHE A 50 4.57 13.42 22.33
N LEU A 51 5.07 13.02 23.50
CA LEU A 51 6.12 13.77 24.21
C LEU A 51 7.39 13.92 23.37
N SER A 52 7.68 12.95 22.50
CA SER A 52 8.80 13.01 21.56
C SER A 52 8.61 14.06 20.45
N THR A 53 7.35 14.49 20.18
CA THR A 53 7.06 15.48 19.13
C THR A 53 7.65 16.84 19.42
N GLU A 54 7.78 17.28 20.67
CA GLU A 54 8.36 18.60 20.94
C GLU A 54 9.86 18.63 20.60
N ALA A 55 10.55 17.49 20.77
CA ALA A 55 11.93 17.32 20.36
C ALA A 55 12.06 17.18 18.84
N LEU A 56 11.18 16.40 18.19
CA LEU A 56 11.24 16.07 16.77
C LEU A 56 10.65 17.15 15.85
N SER A 57 9.64 17.89 16.30
CA SER A 57 8.97 18.97 15.55
C SER A 57 9.93 20.11 15.20
N LYS A 58 10.97 20.34 16.03
CA LYS A 58 12.05 21.27 15.72
C LYS A 58 12.79 20.93 14.43
N PHE A 59 12.86 19.65 14.07
CA PHE A 59 13.54 19.16 12.88
C PHE A 59 12.57 18.88 11.73
N PHE A 60 11.35 18.43 12.04
CA PHE A 60 10.35 18.06 11.04
C PHE A 60 8.95 18.50 11.48
N ASN A 61 8.52 19.69 11.06
CA ASN A 61 7.17 20.23 11.35
C ASN A 61 6.02 19.26 10.99
N SER A 62 6.24 18.33 10.04
CA SER A 62 5.20 17.40 9.59
C SER A 62 4.99 16.23 10.56
N ILE A 63 6.02 15.81 11.31
CA ILE A 63 5.94 14.70 12.27
C ILE A 63 5.03 15.06 13.44
N GLY A 64 5.08 16.32 13.89
CA GLY A 64 4.20 16.81 14.96
C GLY A 64 2.73 16.58 14.61
N ILE A 65 2.31 16.97 13.40
CA ILE A 65 0.92 16.83 12.94
C ILE A 65 0.50 15.36 12.88
N TYR A 66 1.34 14.48 12.32
CA TYR A 66 1.02 13.06 12.26
C TYR A 66 0.84 12.47 13.66
N THR A 67 1.68 12.88 14.60
CA THR A 67 1.63 12.34 15.96
C THR A 67 0.42 12.85 16.73
N GLU A 68 0.08 14.14 16.62
CA GLU A 68 -1.18 14.66 17.17
C GLU A 68 -2.38 13.96 16.55
N THR A 69 -2.37 13.77 15.23
CA THR A 69 -3.47 13.11 14.52
C THR A 69 -3.61 11.66 14.98
N PHE A 70 -2.51 10.95 15.15
CA PHE A 70 -2.49 9.58 15.65
C PHE A 70 -3.01 9.50 17.08
N TYR A 71 -2.55 10.40 17.96
CA TYR A 71 -3.03 10.49 19.34
C TYR A 71 -4.53 10.82 19.42
N MET A 72 -5.00 11.78 18.64
CA MET A 72 -6.43 12.11 18.54
C MET A 72 -7.24 10.93 18.03
N PHE A 73 -6.76 10.26 16.99
CA PHE A 73 -7.39 9.05 16.45
C PHE A 73 -7.51 7.97 17.54
N PHE A 74 -6.43 7.69 18.26
CA PHE A 74 -6.40 6.74 19.36
C PHE A 74 -7.37 7.10 20.49
N LEU A 75 -7.41 8.38 20.90
CA LEU A 75 -8.38 8.87 21.87
C LEU A 75 -9.82 8.67 21.40
N PHE A 76 -10.12 8.89 20.13
CA PHE A 76 -11.46 8.64 19.58
C PHE A 76 -11.83 7.16 19.62
N VAL A 77 -10.90 6.26 19.27
CA VAL A 77 -11.12 4.81 19.36
C VAL A 77 -11.44 4.39 20.79
N ILE A 78 -10.63 4.81 21.77
CA ILE A 78 -10.87 4.50 23.18
C ILE A 78 -12.20 5.11 23.66
N LEU A 79 -12.46 6.37 23.33
CA LEU A 79 -13.71 7.05 23.71
C LEU A 79 -14.94 6.31 23.16
N PHE A 80 -14.85 5.74 21.96
CA PHE A 80 -15.89 4.90 21.39
C PHE A 80 -16.04 3.56 22.13
N SER A 81 -14.94 2.87 22.43
CA SER A 81 -14.97 1.63 23.23
C SER A 81 -15.65 1.82 24.59
N PHE A 82 -15.40 2.95 25.25
CA PHE A 82 -15.98 3.28 26.56
C PHE A 82 -17.32 4.02 26.50
N TYR A 83 -17.95 4.15 25.33
CA TYR A 83 -19.27 4.77 25.22
C TYR A 83 -20.32 4.04 26.09
N GLY A 84 -21.05 4.77 26.92
CA GLY A 84 -22.02 4.21 27.88
C GLY A 84 -21.47 3.93 29.28
N TYR A 85 -20.15 4.07 29.52
CA TYR A 85 -19.55 3.94 30.85
C TYR A 85 -19.22 5.32 31.46
N PRO A 86 -19.14 5.44 32.80
CA PRO A 86 -18.75 6.69 33.46
C PRO A 86 -17.38 7.23 33.02
N MET A 87 -16.46 6.35 32.63
CA MET A 87 -15.13 6.70 32.12
C MET A 87 -15.21 7.57 30.85
N PHE A 88 -16.25 7.40 30.03
CA PHE A 88 -16.47 8.19 28.81
C PHE A 88 -16.34 9.69 29.05
N TRP A 89 -16.92 10.20 30.15
CA TRP A 89 -16.95 11.63 30.42
C TRP A 89 -15.55 12.19 30.75
N ILE A 90 -14.73 11.44 31.48
CA ILE A 90 -13.35 11.87 31.79
C ILE A 90 -12.47 11.76 30.54
N LEU A 91 -12.65 10.73 29.72
CA LEU A 91 -11.98 10.60 28.43
C LEU A 91 -12.39 11.73 27.46
N LEU A 92 -13.67 12.11 27.43
CA LEU A 92 -14.15 13.25 26.65
C LEU A 92 -13.49 14.55 27.12
N LEU A 93 -13.36 14.75 28.44
CA LEU A 93 -12.62 15.89 28.99
C LEU A 93 -11.14 15.86 28.63
N SER A 94 -10.52 14.68 28.47
CA SER A 94 -9.14 14.54 27.97
C SER A 94 -9.01 14.87 26.47
N ALA A 95 -10.05 14.59 25.69
CA ALA A 95 -10.07 14.84 24.24
C ALA A 95 -10.21 16.32 23.89
N VAL A 96 -10.91 17.12 24.72
CA VAL A 96 -11.07 18.57 24.51
C VAL A 96 -9.73 19.32 24.42
N PRO A 97 -8.81 19.24 25.40
CA PRO A 97 -7.55 19.96 25.32
C PRO A 97 -6.64 19.41 24.22
N ALA A 98 -6.71 18.10 23.91
CA ALA A 98 -6.03 17.53 22.75
C ALA A 98 -6.56 18.12 21.42
N ALA A 99 -7.87 18.28 21.27
CA ALA A 99 -8.47 18.90 20.09
C ALA A 99 -8.05 20.38 19.94
N VAL A 100 -7.93 21.12 21.05
CA VAL A 100 -7.44 22.52 21.05
C VAL A 100 -5.96 22.59 20.64
N SER A 101 -5.13 21.67 21.15
CA SER A 101 -3.73 21.52 20.73
C SER A 101 -3.64 21.27 19.23
N TYR A 102 -4.39 20.27 18.78
CA TYR A 102 -4.44 19.84 17.40
C TYR A 102 -4.86 20.97 16.45
N TRP A 103 -5.93 21.70 16.78
CA TRP A 103 -6.39 22.84 15.98
C TRP A 103 -5.31 23.91 15.80
N LYS A 104 -4.61 24.26 16.87
CA LYS A 104 -3.53 25.26 16.83
C LYS A 104 -2.34 24.81 15.96
N MET A 105 -2.08 23.51 15.86
CA MET A 105 -1.04 22.97 15.00
C MET A 105 -1.47 22.89 13.53
N LEU A 106 -2.77 22.80 13.25
CA LEU A 106 -3.28 22.79 11.88
C LEU A 106 -3.14 24.15 11.19
N ASP A 107 -3.35 25.26 11.91
CA ASP A 107 -3.31 26.61 11.30
C ASP A 107 -1.93 26.96 10.69
N ASP A 108 -0.84 26.38 11.21
CA ASP A 108 0.54 26.74 10.82
C ASP A 108 1.13 25.88 9.68
N SER A 109 0.43 24.83 9.23
CA SER A 109 1.05 23.82 8.35
C SER A 109 0.59 23.86 6.89
N LYS A 110 1.58 23.84 6.00
CA LYS A 110 1.37 23.80 4.55
C LYS A 110 1.02 22.38 4.10
N GLY A 111 0.01 22.26 3.23
CA GLY A 111 -0.34 20.99 2.58
C GLY A 111 -1.22 20.05 3.43
N ILE A 112 -1.81 20.55 4.51
CA ILE A 112 -2.71 19.77 5.39
C ILE A 112 -3.84 19.09 4.64
N LEU A 113 -4.43 19.76 3.65
CA LEU A 113 -5.57 19.24 2.88
C LEU A 113 -5.26 17.93 2.14
N ILE A 114 -3.98 17.62 1.90
CA ILE A 114 -3.55 16.36 1.26
C ILE A 114 -3.03 15.38 2.31
N ARG A 115 -2.18 15.87 3.22
CA ARG A 115 -1.50 15.03 4.22
C ARG A 115 -2.48 14.39 5.21
N LEU A 116 -3.40 15.18 5.73
CA LEU A 116 -4.28 14.72 6.80
C LEU A 116 -5.28 13.65 6.32
N PRO A 117 -6.01 13.84 5.20
CA PRO A 117 -6.89 12.80 4.68
C PRO A 117 -6.13 11.52 4.29
N ALA A 118 -4.93 11.64 3.72
CA ALA A 118 -4.10 10.49 3.39
C ALA A 118 -3.67 9.71 4.65
N PHE A 119 -3.26 10.42 5.71
CA PHE A 119 -2.86 9.81 6.98
C PHE A 119 -4.04 9.10 7.67
N ILE A 120 -5.15 9.81 7.87
CA ILE A 120 -6.36 9.26 8.50
C ILE A 120 -6.92 8.11 7.66
N GLY A 121 -7.01 8.28 6.35
CA GLY A 121 -7.50 7.25 5.43
C GLY A 121 -6.64 5.98 5.47
N THR A 122 -5.31 6.13 5.56
CA THR A 122 -4.39 4.98 5.67
C THR A 122 -4.58 4.23 6.99
N ILE A 123 -4.70 4.94 8.12
CA ILE A 123 -4.95 4.33 9.43
C ILE A 123 -6.30 3.60 9.46
N ILE A 124 -7.37 4.24 9.00
CA ILE A 124 -8.70 3.62 8.98
C ILE A 124 -8.67 2.36 8.11
N PHE A 125 -8.03 2.42 6.94
CA PHE A 125 -7.90 1.28 6.04
C PHE A 125 -7.08 0.14 6.66
N MET A 126 -5.98 0.45 7.36
CA MET A 126 -5.18 -0.51 8.13
C MET A 126 -5.98 -1.21 9.22
N ILE A 127 -6.78 -0.45 9.98
CA ILE A 127 -7.58 -0.99 11.08
C ILE A 127 -8.73 -1.85 10.55
N TYR A 128 -9.43 -1.35 9.53
CA TYR A 128 -10.56 -2.04 8.92
C TYR A 128 -10.14 -3.34 8.27
N LEU A 129 -9.08 -3.32 7.44
CA LEU A 129 -8.55 -4.53 6.84
C LEU A 129 -7.88 -5.43 7.86
N GLY A 130 -7.23 -4.84 8.86
CA GLY A 130 -6.54 -5.49 9.97
C GLY A 130 -7.40 -6.46 10.78
N GLY A 131 -8.73 -6.42 10.62
CA GLY A 131 -9.63 -7.20 11.48
C GLY A 131 -9.55 -6.76 12.94
N LEU A 132 -8.93 -5.61 13.23
CA LEU A 132 -8.75 -5.06 14.57
C LEU A 132 -10.07 -4.53 15.17
N ILE A 133 -11.21 -4.75 14.50
CA ILE A 133 -12.55 -4.42 14.98
C ILE A 133 -13.42 -5.67 14.81
N SER A 134 -13.81 -6.30 15.92
CA SER A 134 -14.63 -7.54 15.93
C SER A 134 -16.00 -7.38 16.61
N ILE A 135 -16.78 -8.46 16.59
CA ILE A 135 -18.19 -8.52 17.05
C ILE A 135 -18.25 -8.19 18.55
N PRO A 136 -18.99 -7.14 18.94
CA PRO A 136 -18.98 -6.63 20.31
C PRO A 136 -19.52 -7.64 21.32
N LEU A 137 -19.07 -7.47 22.56
CA LEU A 137 -19.63 -8.18 23.72
C LEU A 137 -21.14 -7.92 23.86
N PRO A 138 -21.90 -8.87 24.44
CA PRO A 138 -23.31 -8.66 24.74
C PRO A 138 -23.52 -7.42 25.62
N THR A 139 -24.65 -6.73 25.40
CA THR A 139 -25.03 -5.52 26.15
C THR A 139 -24.91 -5.73 27.65
N GLN A 140 -24.31 -4.78 28.38
CA GLN A 140 -24.01 -4.77 29.82
C GLN A 140 -22.76 -5.54 30.30
N ALA A 141 -21.96 -6.15 29.42
CA ALA A 141 -20.65 -6.69 29.84
C ALA A 141 -19.70 -5.56 30.29
N PRO A 142 -18.88 -5.72 31.34
CA PRO A 142 -17.83 -4.75 31.66
C PRO A 142 -16.76 -4.73 30.54
N VAL A 143 -15.97 -3.66 30.46
CA VAL A 143 -14.83 -3.64 29.52
C VAL A 143 -13.77 -4.60 30.05
N ILE A 144 -13.36 -5.56 29.21
CA ILE A 144 -12.36 -6.57 29.55
C ILE A 144 -11.08 -6.21 28.80
N ILE A 145 -9.97 -6.18 29.52
CA ILE A 145 -8.66 -5.93 28.96
C ILE A 145 -7.80 -7.18 29.21
N GLU A 146 -7.59 -7.95 28.15
CA GLU A 146 -6.91 -9.25 28.20
C GLU A 146 -5.64 -9.23 27.35
N SER A 147 -4.64 -10.03 27.72
CA SER A 147 -3.44 -10.15 26.87
C SER A 147 -3.75 -10.97 25.62
N ASP A 148 -3.08 -10.63 24.52
CA ASP A 148 -3.08 -11.42 23.31
C ASP A 148 -2.76 -12.90 23.59
N VAL A 149 -1.72 -13.15 24.39
CA VAL A 149 -1.24 -14.50 24.73
C VAL A 149 -2.34 -15.34 25.38
N SER A 150 -3.17 -14.80 26.26
CA SER A 150 -4.22 -15.57 26.91
C SER A 150 -5.37 -15.88 25.96
N VAL A 151 -5.77 -14.90 25.14
CA VAL A 151 -6.83 -15.06 24.13
C VAL A 151 -6.43 -16.07 23.06
N PHE A 152 -5.24 -15.92 22.47
CA PHE A 152 -4.74 -16.84 21.45
C PHE A 152 -4.54 -18.26 22.01
N LYS A 153 -4.00 -18.42 23.23
CA LYS A 153 -3.91 -19.74 23.88
C LYS A 153 -5.28 -20.38 24.10
N GLY A 154 -6.30 -19.60 24.47
CA GLY A 154 -7.68 -20.07 24.60
C GLY A 154 -8.27 -20.61 23.29
N LEU A 155 -7.81 -20.08 22.16
CA LEU A 155 -8.17 -20.51 20.81
C LEU A 155 -7.25 -21.62 20.25
N GLY A 156 -6.27 -22.10 21.02
CA GLY A 156 -5.28 -23.07 20.55
C GLY A 156 -4.27 -22.51 19.55
N MET A 157 -4.11 -21.18 19.52
CA MET A 157 -3.20 -20.44 18.66
C MET A 157 -2.04 -19.83 19.47
N ILE A 158 -0.97 -19.43 18.78
CA ILE A 158 0.17 -18.73 19.37
C ILE A 158 0.22 -17.35 18.73
N PRO A 159 0.24 -16.24 19.51
CA PRO A 159 0.43 -14.91 18.94
C PRO A 159 1.81 -14.84 18.29
N LEU A 160 1.87 -14.32 17.08
CA LEU A 160 3.08 -14.24 16.27
C LEU A 160 3.25 -12.81 15.72
N GLY A 161 4.48 -12.47 15.34
CA GLY A 161 4.78 -11.24 14.61
C GLY A 161 4.52 -9.94 15.36
N LEU A 162 3.63 -9.11 14.80
CA LEU A 162 3.32 -7.77 15.30
C LEU A 162 2.37 -7.78 16.49
N ASP A 163 1.67 -8.89 16.72
CA ASP A 163 0.66 -9.00 17.78
C ASP A 163 1.27 -9.30 19.15
N ILE A 164 2.56 -9.67 19.19
CA ILE A 164 3.31 -9.97 20.42
C ILE A 164 3.20 -8.81 21.40
N ASP A 165 2.94 -9.15 22.66
CA ASP A 165 2.77 -8.18 23.74
C ASP A 165 1.59 -7.23 23.48
N GLY A 166 0.57 -7.74 22.78
CA GLY A 166 -0.69 -7.07 22.51
C GLY A 166 -1.70 -7.22 23.64
N VAL A 167 -2.71 -6.36 23.60
CA VAL A 167 -3.84 -6.35 24.53
C VAL A 167 -5.13 -6.20 23.74
N PHE A 168 -6.08 -7.09 24.02
CA PHE A 168 -7.45 -6.99 23.56
C PHE A 168 -8.25 -6.12 24.51
N ILE A 169 -8.79 -5.01 24.02
CA ILE A 169 -9.82 -4.23 24.70
C ILE A 169 -11.16 -4.69 24.15
N LEU A 170 -11.85 -5.51 24.92
CA LEU A 170 -13.17 -6.04 24.57
C LEU A 170 -14.25 -5.17 25.23
N SER A 171 -15.18 -4.66 24.43
CA SER A 171 -16.26 -3.78 24.91
C SER A 171 -17.58 -4.06 24.19
N GLN A 172 -18.65 -3.44 24.67
CA GLN A 172 -19.96 -3.55 24.02
C GLN A 172 -20.06 -2.80 22.69
N ASN A 173 -19.13 -1.88 22.43
CA ASN A 173 -19.19 -1.01 21.25
C ASN A 173 -18.16 -1.43 20.19
N LEU A 174 -16.96 -1.78 20.66
CA LEU A 174 -15.81 -2.03 19.82
C LEU A 174 -14.80 -2.91 20.55
N ASP A 175 -14.46 -4.02 19.91
CA ASP A 175 -13.35 -4.88 20.33
C ASP A 175 -12.14 -4.53 19.50
N ILE A 176 -11.01 -4.24 20.16
CA ILE A 176 -9.77 -3.86 19.47
C ILE A 176 -8.55 -4.57 20.05
N LEU A 177 -7.71 -5.08 19.16
CA LEU A 177 -6.36 -5.52 19.49
C LEU A 177 -5.41 -4.33 19.33
N ILE A 178 -4.69 -4.02 20.39
CA ILE A 178 -3.69 -2.96 20.41
C ILE A 178 -2.37 -3.58 20.84
N SER A 179 -1.30 -3.33 20.07
CA SER A 179 0.05 -3.77 20.40
C SER A 179 1.05 -2.62 20.18
N PRO A 180 2.13 -2.55 20.97
CA PRO A 180 3.20 -1.58 20.76
C PRO A 180 3.76 -1.57 19.34
N PHE A 181 3.97 -2.76 18.77
CA PHE A 181 4.56 -2.91 17.45
C PHE A 181 3.56 -2.51 16.36
N ILE A 182 2.29 -2.88 16.51
CA ILE A 182 1.20 -2.45 15.63
C ILE A 182 1.14 -0.92 15.59
N GLU A 183 1.09 -0.26 16.75
CA GLU A 183 1.01 1.20 16.80
C GLU A 183 2.20 1.90 16.15
N ILE A 184 3.43 1.46 16.45
CA ILE A 184 4.64 2.04 15.87
C ILE A 184 4.66 1.84 14.35
N VAL A 185 4.33 0.64 13.88
CA VAL A 185 4.28 0.33 12.45
C VAL A 185 3.19 1.14 11.75
N PHE A 186 1.99 1.25 12.34
CA PHE A 186 0.88 2.02 11.76
C PHE A 186 1.25 3.48 11.66
N PHE A 187 1.80 4.05 12.73
CA PHE A 187 2.24 5.44 12.75
C PHE A 187 3.33 5.70 11.71
N ALA A 188 4.38 4.87 11.69
CA ALA A 188 5.51 5.04 10.79
C ALA A 188 5.07 4.93 9.32
N VAL A 189 4.25 3.93 9.01
CA VAL A 189 3.79 3.69 7.65
C VAL A 189 2.81 4.77 7.23
N ALA A 190 1.77 5.06 8.02
CA ALA A 190 0.79 6.09 7.67
C ALA A 190 1.46 7.46 7.47
N SER A 191 2.46 7.80 8.30
CA SER A 191 3.24 9.03 8.15
C SER A 191 4.01 9.05 6.84
N LEU A 192 4.68 7.94 6.51
CA LEU A 192 5.52 7.84 5.33
C LEU A 192 4.70 7.82 4.03
N VAL A 193 3.57 7.09 4.04
CA VAL A 193 2.56 7.11 2.98
C VAL A 193 2.04 8.53 2.79
N SER A 194 1.55 9.18 3.84
CA SER A 194 1.03 10.55 3.75
C SER A 194 2.05 11.54 3.18
N GLU A 195 3.32 11.44 3.59
CA GLU A 195 4.38 12.23 2.97
C GLU A 195 4.58 11.89 1.50
N ASN A 196 4.64 10.62 1.12
CA ASN A 196 4.77 10.23 -0.29
C ASN A 196 3.62 10.75 -1.15
N TYR A 197 2.36 10.60 -0.72
CA TYR A 197 1.19 11.19 -1.40
C TYR A 197 1.36 12.70 -1.56
N TYR A 198 1.71 13.39 -0.48
CA TYR A 198 1.94 14.82 -0.54
C TYR A 198 3.06 15.18 -1.52
N GLN A 199 4.21 14.49 -1.48
CA GLN A 199 5.34 14.74 -2.37
C GLN A 199 4.96 14.51 -3.85
N ILE A 200 4.28 13.41 -4.17
CA ILE A 200 3.87 13.04 -5.54
C ILE A 200 2.80 14.00 -6.05
N ILE A 201 1.73 14.25 -5.28
CA ILE A 201 0.62 15.12 -5.70
C ILE A 201 1.11 16.57 -5.86
N SER A 202 1.90 17.08 -4.92
CA SER A 202 2.46 18.44 -5.02
C SER A 202 3.46 18.60 -6.16
N TYR A 203 4.10 17.51 -6.59
CA TYR A 203 4.96 17.50 -7.76
C TYR A 203 4.13 17.46 -9.05
N SER A 204 3.19 16.52 -9.17
CA SER A 204 2.35 16.34 -10.35
C SER A 204 1.45 17.55 -10.64
N SER A 205 0.87 18.19 -9.60
CA SER A 205 0.01 19.36 -9.76
C SER A 205 0.70 20.57 -10.39
N ARG A 206 2.05 20.64 -10.36
CA ARG A 206 2.83 21.68 -11.05
C ARG A 206 2.91 21.51 -12.56
N HIS A 207 2.62 20.32 -13.09
CA HIS A 207 2.95 19.94 -14.48
C HIS A 207 1.73 19.79 -15.41
N GLY A 208 0.50 20.16 -14.99
CA GLY A 208 -0.65 20.10 -15.88
C GLY A 208 -1.91 20.81 -15.37
N ASN A 209 -2.91 20.98 -16.25
CA ASN A 209 -4.22 21.54 -15.92
C ASN A 209 -4.81 20.83 -14.70
N THR A 210 -5.20 21.63 -13.70
CA THR A 210 -5.43 21.31 -12.28
C THR A 210 -6.20 20.03 -11.98
N ILE A 211 -7.08 19.56 -12.86
CA ILE A 211 -7.89 18.35 -12.66
C ILE A 211 -7.20 17.10 -13.25
N GLY A 212 -6.60 17.21 -14.45
CA GLY A 212 -5.92 16.09 -15.09
C GLY A 212 -4.58 15.76 -14.43
N SER A 213 -3.86 16.78 -13.96
CA SER A 213 -2.64 16.60 -13.18
C SER A 213 -2.92 16.01 -11.80
N ALA A 214 -3.96 16.47 -11.10
CA ALA A 214 -4.39 15.88 -9.83
C ALA A 214 -4.81 14.42 -9.97
N LEU A 215 -5.59 14.07 -11.00
CA LEU A 215 -5.97 12.68 -11.28
C LEU A 215 -4.75 11.82 -11.64
N SER A 216 -3.80 12.35 -12.42
CA SER A 216 -2.55 11.65 -12.72
C SER A 216 -1.67 11.46 -11.49
N GLY A 217 -1.55 12.48 -10.62
CA GLY A 217 -0.78 12.41 -9.37
C GLY A 217 -1.41 11.46 -8.35
N LEU A 218 -2.74 11.40 -8.32
CA LEU A 218 -3.50 10.46 -7.50
C LEU A 218 -3.43 9.03 -8.05
N THR A 219 -3.43 8.88 -9.39
CA THR A 219 -3.16 7.59 -10.04
C THR A 219 -1.73 7.15 -9.75
N SER A 220 -0.73 8.03 -9.82
CA SER A 220 0.66 7.71 -9.50
C SER A 220 0.91 7.43 -8.02
N ALA A 221 0.18 8.10 -7.14
CA ALA A 221 0.21 7.78 -5.71
C ALA A 221 -0.44 6.41 -5.46
N PHE A 222 -1.61 6.12 -6.03
CA PHE A 222 -2.20 4.78 -5.99
C PHE A 222 -1.38 3.71 -6.73
N SER A 223 -0.52 4.11 -7.67
CA SER A 223 0.43 3.21 -8.35
C SER A 223 1.61 2.86 -7.46
N CYS A 224 1.80 3.55 -6.34
CA CYS A 224 2.72 3.15 -5.29
C CYS A 224 2.04 2.11 -4.36
N GLN A 225 1.54 1.01 -4.93
CA GLN A 225 0.77 -0.04 -4.21
C GLN A 225 1.55 -0.78 -3.11
N CYS A 226 2.84 -0.48 -2.93
CA CYS A 226 3.59 -0.81 -1.70
C CYS A 226 2.85 -0.31 -0.44
N GLU A 227 2.08 0.78 -0.55
CA GLU A 227 1.30 1.38 0.54
C GLU A 227 0.07 0.54 0.88
N SER A 228 -0.58 -0.05 -0.14
CA SER A 228 -1.70 -0.99 0.06
C SER A 228 -1.25 -2.34 0.61
N PHE A 229 -0.02 -2.77 0.30
CA PHE A 229 0.58 -3.96 0.91
C PHE A 229 0.80 -3.73 2.40
N ILE A 230 1.37 -2.58 2.76
CA ILE A 230 1.67 -2.29 4.16
C ILE A 230 0.41 -1.96 4.96
N SER A 231 -0.65 -1.48 4.32
CA SER A 231 -1.93 -1.37 5.02
C SER A 231 -2.63 -2.70 5.24
N LEU A 232 -2.33 -3.73 4.45
CA LEU A 232 -2.83 -5.09 4.63
C LEU A 232 -2.04 -5.89 5.68
N LEU A 233 -0.77 -5.53 5.92
CA LEU A 233 0.13 -6.20 6.87
C LEU A 233 -0.47 -6.55 8.25
N PRO A 234 -1.22 -5.65 8.91
CA PRO A 234 -1.74 -5.93 10.25
C PRO A 234 -2.80 -7.04 10.25
N ALA A 235 -3.53 -7.18 9.15
CA ALA A 235 -4.54 -8.24 8.97
C ALA A 235 -3.89 -9.62 8.84
N VAL A 236 -2.70 -9.65 8.24
CA VAL A 236 -1.98 -10.89 7.92
C VAL A 236 -1.10 -11.34 9.07
N ALA A 237 -0.62 -10.40 9.90
CA ALA A 237 0.22 -10.69 11.06
C ALA A 237 -0.49 -11.61 12.07
N ALA A 238 -1.81 -11.47 12.22
CA ALA A 238 -2.63 -12.36 13.04
C ALA A 238 -2.76 -13.80 12.46
N LEU A 239 -2.41 -14.01 11.19
CA LEU A 239 -2.66 -15.23 10.41
C LEU A 239 -1.34 -15.84 9.90
N ILE A 240 -0.63 -16.53 10.80
CA ILE A 240 0.39 -17.59 10.60
C ILE A 240 1.62 -17.34 9.70
N ILE A 241 1.73 -16.32 8.85
CA ILE A 241 2.81 -16.26 7.84
C ILE A 241 3.82 -15.13 8.06
N ASP A 242 4.46 -15.10 9.24
CA ASP A 242 5.53 -14.14 9.53
C ASP A 242 6.76 -14.27 8.61
N VAL A 243 7.10 -15.50 8.20
CA VAL A 243 8.37 -15.80 7.52
C VAL A 243 8.49 -15.12 6.15
N ILE A 244 7.37 -14.96 5.43
CA ILE A 244 7.37 -14.29 4.12
C ILE A 244 6.92 -12.84 4.24
N LEU A 245 6.04 -12.54 5.19
CA LEU A 245 5.52 -11.20 5.41
C LEU A 245 6.63 -10.20 5.75
N ILE A 246 7.60 -10.59 6.58
CA ILE A 246 8.74 -9.75 6.96
C ILE A 246 9.58 -9.31 5.74
N PRO A 247 10.07 -10.22 4.87
CA PRO A 247 10.73 -9.83 3.62
C PRO A 247 9.92 -8.87 2.75
N VAL A 248 8.61 -9.09 2.60
CA VAL A 248 7.77 -8.21 1.77
C VAL A 248 7.55 -6.85 2.43
N LEU A 249 7.46 -6.80 3.77
CA LEU A 249 7.44 -5.57 4.55
C LEU A 249 8.71 -4.77 4.30
N PHE A 250 9.87 -5.40 4.46
CA PHE A 250 11.16 -4.75 4.23
C PHE A 250 11.29 -4.26 2.79
N LEU A 251 10.87 -5.06 1.80
CA LEU A 251 10.84 -4.64 0.40
C LEU A 251 9.96 -3.41 0.21
N SER A 252 8.71 -3.45 0.68
CA SER A 252 7.74 -2.36 0.53
C SER A 252 8.20 -1.08 1.23
N LEU A 253 8.72 -1.18 2.46
CA LEU A 253 9.25 -0.07 3.23
C LEU A 253 10.49 0.54 2.54
N THR A 254 11.39 -0.30 2.04
CA THR A 254 12.58 0.14 1.28
C THR A 254 12.16 0.91 0.03
N LEU A 255 11.20 0.37 -0.74
CA LEU A 255 10.68 1.02 -1.94
C LEU A 255 10.03 2.36 -1.61
N LEU A 256 9.28 2.47 -0.51
CA LEU A 256 8.66 3.73 -0.11
C LEU A 256 9.67 4.78 0.37
N ILE A 257 10.70 4.37 1.13
CA ILE A 257 11.80 5.27 1.51
C ILE A 257 12.53 5.77 0.26
N LEU A 258 12.80 4.88 -0.70
CA LEU A 258 13.40 5.26 -1.98
C LEU A 258 12.52 6.23 -2.77
N THR A 259 11.20 5.99 -2.80
CA THR A 259 10.23 6.90 -3.43
C THR A 259 10.32 8.29 -2.82
N TYR A 260 10.29 8.37 -1.49
CA TYR A 260 10.43 9.64 -0.77
C TYR A 260 11.73 10.35 -1.16
N ILE A 261 12.87 9.64 -1.13
CA ILE A 261 14.19 10.20 -1.47
C ILE A 261 14.23 10.68 -2.92
N PHE A 262 13.71 9.91 -3.88
CA PHE A 262 13.73 10.24 -5.30
C PHE A 262 12.85 11.45 -5.62
N VAL A 263 11.62 11.47 -5.10
CA VAL A 263 10.71 12.61 -5.34
C VAL A 263 11.21 13.87 -4.65
N SER A 264 11.58 13.79 -3.37
CA SER A 264 11.99 14.96 -2.58
C SER A 264 13.32 15.56 -3.03
N ARG A 265 14.34 14.72 -3.29
CA ARG A 265 15.69 15.21 -3.63
C ARG A 265 15.91 15.44 -5.11
N TYR A 266 15.36 14.59 -5.98
CA TYR A 266 15.65 14.63 -7.42
C TYR A 266 14.52 15.27 -8.21
N TYR A 267 13.31 14.73 -8.18
CA TYR A 267 12.25 15.20 -9.09
C TYR A 267 11.75 16.60 -8.77
N LYS A 268 11.54 16.93 -7.48
CA LYS A 268 11.18 18.29 -7.08
C LYS A 268 12.24 19.35 -7.38
N SER A 269 13.50 18.95 -7.50
CA SER A 269 14.60 19.85 -7.91
C SER A 269 14.77 19.93 -9.44
N GLY A 270 13.88 19.30 -10.21
CA GLY A 270 13.95 19.24 -11.67
C GLY A 270 15.07 18.35 -12.21
N ARG A 271 15.70 17.53 -11.34
CA ARG A 271 16.80 16.64 -11.71
C ARG A 271 16.26 15.27 -12.12
N ARG A 272 16.48 14.91 -13.39
CA ARG A 272 16.22 13.55 -13.89
C ARG A 272 17.27 12.55 -13.43
N ILE A 273 16.84 11.35 -13.07
CA ILE A 273 17.72 10.21 -12.79
C ILE A 273 17.97 9.45 -14.09
N ARG A 274 19.02 9.83 -14.83
CA ARG A 274 19.32 9.31 -16.19
C ARG A 274 19.97 7.92 -16.24
N LYS A 275 20.41 7.34 -15.13
CA LYS A 275 21.12 6.05 -15.14
C LYS A 275 20.23 4.86 -14.82
N PHE A 276 19.13 5.08 -14.11
CA PHE A 276 18.32 3.99 -13.55
C PHE A 276 16.95 3.85 -14.26
N PHE A 277 16.31 4.98 -14.58
CA PHE A 277 15.01 5.01 -15.26
C PHE A 277 15.17 5.43 -16.72
N VAL A 278 15.92 4.64 -17.48
CA VAL A 278 16.10 4.85 -18.92
C VAL A 278 15.76 3.58 -19.66
N VAL A 279 14.83 3.69 -20.61
CA VAL A 279 14.57 2.64 -21.59
C VAL A 279 15.86 2.47 -22.40
N PRO A 280 16.45 1.26 -22.47
CA PRO A 280 17.70 1.05 -23.19
C PRO A 280 17.53 1.49 -24.65
N ASN A 281 18.54 2.20 -25.18
CA ASN A 281 18.49 2.73 -26.54
C ASN A 281 18.18 1.62 -27.56
N ARG A 282 17.36 1.97 -28.56
CA ARG A 282 17.12 1.14 -29.74
C ARG A 282 18.45 0.76 -30.37
N GLY A 283 18.70 -0.54 -30.52
CA GLY A 283 19.96 -1.10 -31.04
C GLY A 283 21.07 -1.35 -30.01
N SER A 284 20.85 -1.08 -28.72
CA SER A 284 21.83 -1.46 -27.69
C SER A 284 21.85 -2.98 -27.46
N TYR A 285 23.00 -3.52 -27.06
CA TYR A 285 23.14 -4.94 -26.68
C TYR A 285 22.18 -5.31 -25.54
N ILE A 286 21.97 -4.41 -24.58
CA ILE A 286 21.06 -4.62 -23.44
C ILE A 286 19.61 -4.73 -23.93
N HIS A 287 19.19 -3.86 -24.85
CA HIS A 287 17.87 -3.94 -25.46
C HIS A 287 17.69 -5.27 -26.20
N THR A 288 18.67 -5.67 -27.02
CA THR A 288 18.66 -6.95 -27.74
C THR A 288 18.63 -8.16 -26.80
N LEU A 289 19.38 -8.11 -25.70
CA LEU A 289 19.38 -9.17 -24.68
C LEU A 289 18.03 -9.28 -23.98
N MET A 290 17.44 -8.17 -23.55
CA MET A 290 16.09 -8.16 -22.95
C MET A 290 15.04 -8.70 -23.92
N LEU A 291 15.17 -8.38 -25.21
CA LEU A 291 14.32 -8.90 -26.26
C LEU A 291 14.44 -10.43 -26.40
N VAL A 292 15.65 -10.95 -26.62
CA VAL A 292 15.89 -12.40 -26.76
C VAL A 292 15.47 -13.15 -25.50
N ALA A 293 15.77 -12.58 -24.33
CA ALA A 293 15.37 -13.16 -23.05
C ALA A 293 13.84 -13.24 -22.92
N GLY A 294 13.11 -12.17 -23.28
CA GLY A 294 11.66 -12.10 -23.12
C GLY A 294 10.85 -12.85 -24.18
N SER A 295 11.26 -12.83 -25.44
CA SER A 295 10.48 -13.41 -26.55
C SER A 295 10.86 -14.85 -26.91
N VAL A 296 12.11 -15.27 -26.65
CA VAL A 296 12.60 -16.61 -27.03
C VAL A 296 12.94 -17.43 -25.80
N LEU A 297 13.84 -16.93 -24.94
CA LEU A 297 14.34 -17.71 -23.81
C LEU A 297 13.24 -18.01 -22.79
N LEU A 298 12.38 -17.03 -22.48
CA LEU A 298 11.31 -17.18 -21.52
C LEU A 298 10.28 -18.25 -21.94
N PRO A 299 9.69 -18.24 -23.16
CA PRO A 299 8.85 -19.35 -23.62
C PRO A 299 9.54 -20.71 -23.62
N VAL A 300 10.82 -20.78 -24.02
CA VAL A 300 11.60 -22.04 -24.02
C VAL A 300 11.79 -22.58 -22.60
N ILE A 301 12.10 -21.71 -21.63
CA ILE A 301 12.21 -22.10 -20.22
C ILE A 301 10.85 -22.57 -19.69
N LEU A 302 9.76 -21.87 -20.01
CA LEU A 302 8.42 -22.27 -19.58
C LEU A 302 8.04 -23.64 -20.14
N GLU A 303 8.27 -23.89 -21.43
CA GLU A 303 8.02 -25.19 -22.05
C GLU A 303 8.85 -26.31 -21.40
N TYR A 304 10.13 -26.04 -21.12
CA TYR A 304 10.98 -26.98 -20.39
C TYR A 304 10.43 -27.28 -18.99
N LEU A 305 9.99 -26.27 -18.24
CA LEU A 305 9.43 -26.46 -16.90
C LEU A 305 8.08 -27.20 -16.93
N VAL A 306 7.26 -26.97 -17.96
CA VAL A 306 6.04 -27.77 -18.22
C VAL A 306 6.40 -29.22 -18.53
N SER A 307 7.48 -29.48 -19.28
CA SER A 307 7.92 -30.87 -19.54
C SER A 307 8.35 -31.61 -18.26
N LEU A 308 8.73 -30.88 -17.19
CA LEU A 308 9.02 -31.43 -15.87
C LEU A 308 7.78 -31.66 -15.00
N GLY A 309 6.57 -31.37 -15.51
CA GLY A 309 5.31 -31.55 -14.76
C GLY A 309 5.01 -30.40 -13.79
N LEU A 310 5.70 -29.25 -13.90
CA LEU A 310 5.50 -28.13 -12.98
C LEU A 310 4.20 -27.37 -13.24
N GLU A 311 3.46 -27.63 -14.32
CA GLU A 311 2.15 -27.02 -14.59
C GLU A 311 1.09 -27.33 -13.52
N LYS A 312 1.31 -28.37 -12.70
CA LYS A 312 0.46 -28.67 -11.54
C LYS A 312 0.84 -27.88 -10.29
N ASN A 313 2.00 -27.23 -10.26
CA ASN A 313 2.36 -26.30 -9.20
C ASN A 313 1.61 -24.99 -9.42
N PHE A 314 0.86 -24.55 -8.41
CA PHE A 314 -0.05 -23.42 -8.54
C PHE A 314 0.65 -22.09 -8.85
N ILE A 315 1.79 -21.86 -8.19
CA ILE A 315 2.59 -20.65 -8.41
C ILE A 315 3.11 -20.65 -9.85
N PHE A 316 3.68 -21.78 -10.30
CA PHE A 316 4.17 -21.91 -11.67
C PHE A 316 3.05 -21.76 -12.71
N PHE A 317 1.89 -22.37 -12.49
CA PHE A 317 0.74 -22.32 -13.39
C PHE A 317 0.36 -20.88 -13.75
N PHE A 318 0.18 -20.03 -12.74
CA PHE A 318 -0.23 -18.64 -12.97
C PHE A 318 0.94 -17.71 -13.32
N MET A 319 2.12 -17.89 -12.72
CA MET A 319 3.30 -17.11 -13.10
C MET A 319 3.69 -17.37 -14.55
N GLY A 320 3.54 -18.61 -15.03
CA GLY A 320 3.73 -18.96 -16.45
C GLY A 320 2.77 -18.22 -17.36
N GLY A 321 1.48 -18.14 -16.99
CA GLY A 321 0.49 -17.34 -17.71
C GLY A 321 0.86 -15.85 -17.79
N MET A 322 1.24 -15.24 -16.67
CA MET A 322 1.69 -13.84 -16.63
C MET A 322 2.99 -13.62 -17.40
N ALA A 323 3.92 -14.57 -17.35
CA ALA A 323 5.16 -14.54 -18.11
C ALA A 323 4.89 -14.58 -19.63
N MET A 324 3.89 -15.33 -20.09
CA MET A 324 3.48 -15.31 -21.49
C MET A 324 2.87 -13.97 -21.90
N VAL A 325 2.12 -13.30 -21.03
CA VAL A 325 1.66 -11.91 -21.26
C VAL A 325 2.85 -10.97 -21.44
N LEU A 326 3.84 -11.05 -20.55
CA LEU A 326 5.07 -10.25 -20.67
C LEU A 326 5.82 -10.55 -21.97
N SER A 327 5.93 -11.83 -22.34
CA SER A 327 6.57 -12.27 -23.57
C SER A 327 5.90 -11.67 -24.81
N GLY A 328 4.57 -11.75 -24.90
CA GLY A 328 3.80 -11.17 -26.00
C GLY A 328 3.89 -9.65 -26.07
N PHE A 329 3.92 -8.99 -24.91
CA PHE A 329 4.16 -7.55 -24.81
C PHE A 329 5.54 -7.16 -25.37
N ILE A 330 6.60 -7.86 -24.97
CA ILE A 330 7.97 -7.61 -25.46
C ILE A 330 8.05 -7.89 -26.97
N PHE A 331 7.43 -8.98 -27.43
CA PHE A 331 7.42 -9.35 -28.84
C PHE A 331 6.78 -8.29 -29.73
N VAL A 332 5.61 -7.77 -29.36
CA VAL A 332 4.94 -6.79 -30.23
C VAL A 332 5.66 -5.44 -30.23
N LEU A 333 6.29 -5.05 -29.11
CA LEU A 333 7.15 -3.86 -29.10
C LEU A 333 8.29 -4.01 -30.10
N MET A 334 8.88 -5.19 -30.23
CA MET A 334 9.89 -5.48 -31.25
C MET A 334 9.32 -5.30 -32.65
N VAL A 335 8.23 -6.02 -32.98
CA VAL A 335 7.64 -5.99 -34.33
C VAL A 335 7.24 -4.57 -34.73
N LEU A 336 6.64 -3.81 -33.82
CA LEU A 336 6.20 -2.44 -34.10
C LEU A 336 7.33 -1.40 -34.00
N ASP A 337 8.47 -1.71 -33.40
CA ASP A 337 9.66 -0.86 -33.52
C ASP A 337 10.35 -1.02 -34.89
N PHE A 338 10.16 -2.15 -35.58
CA PHE A 338 10.64 -2.35 -36.96
C PHE A 338 9.67 -1.81 -38.02
N ILE A 339 8.38 -1.72 -37.70
CA ILE A 339 7.36 -1.22 -38.63
C ILE A 339 7.02 0.21 -38.22
N ASP A 340 7.40 1.20 -39.05
CA ASP A 340 7.08 2.61 -38.80
C ASP A 340 5.56 2.87 -38.85
N PHE A 341 4.88 2.62 -37.72
CA PHE A 341 3.46 2.86 -37.57
C PHE A 341 3.23 4.31 -37.14
N SER A 342 2.69 5.12 -38.07
CA SER A 342 2.40 6.55 -37.83
C SER A 342 1.07 6.79 -37.10
N PHE A 343 0.21 5.78 -36.98
CA PHE A 343 -1.10 5.92 -36.36
C PHE A 343 -1.00 6.06 -34.84
N ARG A 344 -1.48 7.18 -34.29
CA ARG A 344 -1.52 7.47 -32.86
C ARG A 344 -2.95 7.78 -32.43
N SER A 345 -3.51 6.98 -31.53
CA SER A 345 -4.88 7.19 -31.03
C SER A 345 -5.05 6.70 -29.60
N ARG A 346 -5.50 7.60 -28.71
CA ARG A 346 -5.78 7.28 -27.31
C ARG A 346 -6.87 6.21 -27.17
N LEU A 347 -7.96 6.35 -27.92
CA LEU A 347 -9.11 5.45 -27.84
C LEU A 347 -8.72 4.03 -28.24
N VAL A 348 -8.04 3.88 -29.37
CA VAL A 348 -7.61 2.57 -29.89
C VAL A 348 -6.61 1.93 -28.94
N GLY A 349 -5.63 2.70 -28.45
CA GLY A 349 -4.66 2.22 -27.47
C GLY A 349 -5.32 1.71 -26.18
N SER A 350 -6.29 2.46 -25.64
CA SER A 350 -7.06 2.05 -24.45
C SER A 350 -7.92 0.80 -24.71
N MET A 351 -8.58 0.70 -25.87
CA MET A 351 -9.42 -0.46 -26.20
C MET A 351 -8.59 -1.74 -26.35
N LEU A 352 -7.45 -1.66 -27.04
CA LEU A 352 -6.52 -2.78 -27.17
C LEU A 352 -6.02 -3.24 -25.80
N SER A 353 -5.63 -2.30 -24.94
CA SER A 353 -5.21 -2.60 -23.58
C SER A 353 -6.31 -3.26 -22.75
N LEU A 354 -7.53 -2.72 -22.78
CA LEU A 354 -8.66 -3.25 -22.02
C LEU A 354 -9.00 -4.66 -22.49
N SER A 355 -8.97 -4.90 -23.80
CA SER A 355 -9.19 -6.23 -24.38
C SER A 355 -8.11 -7.23 -23.96
N GLY A 356 -6.83 -6.82 -23.98
CA GLY A 356 -5.73 -7.66 -23.52
C GLY A 356 -5.84 -7.98 -22.03
N LEU A 357 -6.10 -6.97 -21.19
CA LEU A 357 -6.33 -7.17 -19.75
C LEU A 357 -7.50 -8.12 -19.50
N ALA A 358 -8.64 -7.90 -20.14
CA ALA A 358 -9.80 -8.78 -20.02
C ALA A 358 -9.47 -10.23 -20.42
N LEU A 359 -8.76 -10.42 -21.54
CA LEU A 359 -8.33 -11.75 -22.00
C LEU A 359 -7.42 -12.45 -20.99
N SER A 360 -6.49 -11.73 -20.36
CA SER A 360 -5.65 -12.30 -19.30
C SER A 360 -6.46 -12.64 -18.05
N TYR A 361 -7.49 -11.84 -17.73
CA TYR A 361 -8.23 -11.93 -16.47
C TYR A 361 -9.22 -13.08 -16.45
N VAL A 362 -9.73 -13.45 -17.62
CA VAL A 362 -10.63 -14.59 -17.80
C VAL A 362 -10.04 -15.89 -17.21
N TRP A 363 -8.72 -16.04 -17.19
CA TRP A 363 -8.05 -17.24 -16.64
C TRP A 363 -8.00 -17.31 -15.11
N PHE A 364 -8.35 -16.22 -14.41
CA PHE A 364 -8.54 -16.20 -12.97
C PHE A 364 -9.95 -16.63 -12.56
N LEU A 365 -10.87 -16.86 -13.51
CA LEU A 365 -12.20 -17.38 -13.21
C LEU A 365 -12.11 -18.85 -12.76
N PRO A 366 -12.67 -19.23 -11.59
CA PRO A 366 -12.49 -20.56 -11.01
C PRO A 366 -12.80 -21.74 -11.95
N SER A 367 -13.84 -21.60 -12.77
CA SER A 367 -14.27 -22.62 -13.72
C SER A 367 -13.27 -22.85 -14.85
N LEU A 368 -12.63 -21.78 -15.34
CA LEU A 368 -11.63 -21.86 -16.41
C LEU A 368 -10.28 -22.28 -15.86
N THR A 369 -9.89 -21.77 -14.68
CA THR A 369 -8.68 -22.23 -13.98
C THR A 369 -8.75 -23.73 -13.73
N TYR A 370 -9.89 -24.26 -13.27
CA TYR A 370 -10.05 -25.70 -13.05
C TYR A 370 -9.86 -26.52 -14.33
N LYS A 371 -10.44 -26.07 -15.45
CA LYS A 371 -10.27 -26.73 -16.76
C LYS A 371 -8.82 -26.69 -17.24
N ALA A 372 -8.17 -25.54 -17.15
CA ALA A 372 -6.77 -25.40 -17.51
C ALA A 372 -5.85 -26.21 -16.61
N TYR A 373 -6.15 -26.30 -15.31
CA TYR A 373 -5.40 -27.11 -14.36
C TYR A 373 -5.56 -28.62 -14.61
N SER A 374 -6.75 -29.07 -15.01
CA SER A 374 -7.04 -30.50 -15.19
C SER A 374 -6.66 -31.02 -16.57
N VAL A 375 -6.82 -30.21 -17.63
CA VAL A 375 -6.68 -30.64 -19.02
C VAL A 375 -5.56 -29.87 -19.73
N PRO A 376 -4.51 -30.56 -20.23
CA PRO A 376 -3.36 -29.91 -20.89
C PRO A 376 -3.73 -29.00 -22.07
N ALA A 377 -4.76 -29.36 -22.85
CA ALA A 377 -5.21 -28.52 -23.97
C ALA A 377 -5.72 -27.14 -23.52
N TYR A 378 -6.41 -27.07 -22.37
CA TYR A 378 -6.85 -25.79 -21.81
C TYR A 378 -5.69 -25.00 -21.20
N TYR A 379 -4.68 -25.68 -20.65
CA TYR A 379 -3.45 -25.02 -20.23
C TYR A 379 -2.71 -24.38 -21.42
N ALA A 380 -2.54 -25.11 -22.53
CA ALA A 380 -1.96 -24.57 -23.75
C ALA A 380 -2.76 -23.36 -24.27
N LEU A 381 -4.10 -23.45 -24.24
CA LEU A 381 -4.97 -22.32 -24.60
C LEU A 381 -4.75 -21.10 -23.70
N MET A 382 -4.57 -21.31 -22.38
CA MET A 382 -4.22 -20.24 -21.44
C MET A 382 -2.91 -19.57 -21.81
N MET A 383 -1.87 -20.34 -22.14
CA MET A 383 -0.56 -19.79 -22.52
C MET A 383 -0.63 -18.98 -23.82
N ILE A 384 -1.33 -19.50 -24.84
CA ILE A 384 -1.51 -18.82 -26.14
C ILE A 384 -2.31 -17.53 -25.96
N THR A 385 -3.42 -17.57 -25.23
CA THR A 385 -4.25 -16.38 -25.01
C THR A 385 -3.58 -15.36 -24.09
N GLY A 386 -2.75 -15.79 -23.14
CA GLY A 386 -1.85 -14.93 -22.38
C GLY A 386 -0.85 -14.20 -23.29
N TYR A 387 -0.22 -14.91 -24.22
CA TYR A 387 0.66 -14.30 -25.22
C TYR A 387 -0.08 -13.28 -26.11
N LEU A 388 -1.27 -13.61 -26.60
CA LEU A 388 -2.11 -12.69 -27.38
C LEU A 388 -2.56 -11.47 -26.57
N SER A 389 -2.87 -11.65 -25.29
CA SER A 389 -3.15 -10.55 -24.36
C SER A 389 -1.96 -9.59 -24.27
N GLY A 390 -0.74 -10.13 -24.14
CA GLY A 390 0.50 -9.36 -24.19
C GLY A 390 0.65 -8.54 -25.46
N ILE A 391 0.40 -9.17 -26.63
CA ILE A 391 0.42 -8.49 -27.93
C ILE A 391 -0.60 -7.35 -27.99
N ALA A 392 -1.82 -7.55 -27.49
CA ALA A 392 -2.85 -6.52 -27.48
C ALA A 392 -2.43 -5.33 -26.59
N ILE A 393 -1.90 -5.59 -25.40
CA ILE A 393 -1.40 -4.56 -24.47
C ILE A 393 -0.22 -3.80 -25.10
N GLY A 394 0.77 -4.50 -25.67
CA GLY A 394 1.94 -3.85 -26.26
C GLY A 394 1.60 -3.06 -27.54
N SER A 395 0.63 -3.53 -28.34
CA SER A 395 0.06 -2.77 -29.45
C SER A 395 -0.61 -1.49 -28.96
N GLY A 396 -1.35 -1.60 -27.84
CA GLY A 396 -1.96 -0.45 -27.16
C GLY A 396 -0.92 0.59 -26.75
N TYR A 397 0.18 0.16 -26.14
CA TYR A 397 1.32 1.02 -25.81
C TYR A 397 1.89 1.74 -27.04
N HIS A 398 2.10 1.01 -28.14
CA HIS A 398 2.68 1.58 -29.35
C HIS A 398 1.73 2.57 -30.04
N VAL A 399 0.41 2.38 -30.00
CA VAL A 399 -0.56 3.32 -30.60
C VAL A 399 -0.81 4.55 -29.71
N MET A 400 -0.45 4.48 -28.43
CA MET A 400 -0.62 5.59 -27.49
C MET A 400 0.26 6.81 -27.85
N PRO A 401 -0.23 8.04 -27.66
CA PRO A 401 0.59 9.24 -27.82
C PRO A 401 1.83 9.22 -26.91
N ASP A 402 2.97 9.73 -27.38
CA ASP A 402 4.25 9.63 -26.66
C ASP A 402 4.21 10.20 -25.24
N ARG A 403 3.44 11.27 -25.03
CA ARG A 403 3.23 11.89 -23.71
C ARG A 403 2.53 10.99 -22.70
N MET A 404 1.78 9.97 -23.15
CA MET A 404 0.99 9.09 -22.29
C MET A 404 1.56 7.67 -22.18
N LYS A 405 2.63 7.33 -22.92
CA LYS A 405 3.20 5.97 -22.92
C LYS A 405 3.64 5.49 -21.54
N TYR A 406 4.23 6.37 -20.75
CA TYR A 406 4.73 6.00 -19.42
C TYR A 406 3.62 5.87 -18.39
N THR A 407 2.65 6.79 -18.40
CA THR A 407 1.43 6.69 -17.59
C THR A 407 0.58 5.48 -17.99
N TYR A 408 0.64 5.08 -19.26
CA TYR A 408 -0.01 3.85 -19.73
C TYR A 408 0.59 2.60 -19.10
N LEU A 409 1.93 2.49 -19.05
CA LEU A 409 2.59 1.34 -18.41
C LEU A 409 2.25 1.27 -16.93
N GLU A 410 2.29 2.40 -16.25
CA GLU A 410 1.88 2.54 -14.85
C GLU A 410 0.43 2.06 -14.63
N TYR A 411 -0.51 2.45 -15.49
CA TYR A 411 -1.90 1.99 -15.40
C TYR A 411 -2.05 0.47 -15.60
N VAL A 412 -1.35 -0.10 -16.58
CA VAL A 412 -1.39 -1.55 -16.85
C VAL A 412 -0.83 -2.34 -15.67
N THR A 413 0.30 -1.91 -15.10
CA THR A 413 0.93 -2.59 -13.95
C THR A 413 0.07 -2.49 -12.70
N VAL A 414 -0.57 -1.34 -12.46
CA VAL A 414 -1.57 -1.16 -11.40
C VAL A 414 -2.71 -2.15 -11.51
N ILE A 415 -3.28 -2.30 -12.70
CA ILE A 415 -4.42 -3.19 -12.90
C ILE A 415 -4.01 -4.63 -12.60
N PHE A 416 -2.91 -5.11 -13.18
CA PHE A 416 -2.42 -6.48 -12.94
C PHE A 416 -2.22 -6.78 -11.46
N ASN A 417 -1.83 -5.78 -10.66
CA ASN A 417 -1.59 -5.96 -9.24
C ASN A 417 -2.87 -5.95 -8.37
N VAL A 418 -4.01 -5.56 -8.93
CA VAL A 418 -5.32 -5.71 -8.25
C VAL A 418 -5.70 -7.19 -8.13
N ILE A 419 -5.28 -8.06 -9.05
CA ILE A 419 -5.57 -9.52 -8.99
C ILE A 419 -5.06 -10.14 -7.68
N PRO A 420 -3.74 -10.09 -7.37
CA PRO A 420 -3.25 -10.63 -6.11
C PRO A 420 -3.93 -9.96 -4.91
N LEU A 421 -4.23 -8.66 -4.92
CA LEU A 421 -4.98 -8.04 -3.83
C LEU A 421 -6.36 -8.69 -3.60
N ILE A 422 -7.12 -8.95 -4.67
CA ILE A 422 -8.43 -9.60 -4.59
C ILE A 422 -8.29 -11.04 -4.07
N ILE A 423 -7.33 -11.80 -4.61
CA ILE A 423 -7.08 -13.19 -4.18
C ILE A 423 -6.73 -13.22 -2.71
N PHE A 424 -5.81 -12.35 -2.29
CA PHE A 424 -5.41 -12.21 -0.91
C PHE A 424 -6.60 -11.91 -0.01
N TYR A 425 -7.39 -10.89 -0.32
CA TYR A 425 -8.53 -10.48 0.51
C TYR A 425 -9.59 -11.58 0.62
N MET A 426 -9.96 -12.19 -0.51
CA MET A 426 -10.97 -13.24 -0.53
C MET A 426 -10.50 -14.50 0.20
N SER A 427 -9.23 -14.90 0.05
CA SER A 427 -8.70 -16.13 0.66
C SER A 427 -8.23 -15.97 2.11
N ALA A 428 -7.54 -14.88 2.43
CA ALA A 428 -6.95 -14.67 3.77
C ALA A 428 -7.91 -13.99 4.75
N ILE A 429 -8.70 -13.01 4.30
CA ILE A 429 -9.57 -12.22 5.20
C ILE A 429 -10.99 -12.80 5.24
N LEU A 430 -11.57 -13.14 4.09
CA LEU A 430 -12.92 -13.70 4.04
C LEU A 430 -12.96 -15.23 4.16
N GLU A 431 -11.80 -15.89 4.19
CA GLU A 431 -11.66 -17.35 4.21
C GLU A 431 -12.42 -18.07 3.08
N ILE A 432 -12.63 -17.39 1.95
CA ILE A 432 -13.31 -17.94 0.77
C ILE A 432 -12.32 -18.73 -0.06
N HIS A 433 -12.61 -20.02 -0.24
CA HIS A 433 -11.94 -20.86 -1.24
C HIS A 433 -12.37 -20.44 -2.66
N ILE A 434 -11.58 -19.57 -3.30
CA ILE A 434 -11.80 -19.13 -4.69
C ILE A 434 -11.73 -20.34 -5.62
N TRP A 435 -10.65 -21.13 -5.48
CA TRP A 435 -10.46 -22.40 -6.20
C TRP A 435 -10.63 -23.57 -5.23
N LYS A 436 -11.82 -24.18 -5.21
CA LYS A 436 -12.17 -25.28 -4.27
C LYS A 436 -11.25 -26.50 -4.33
N PHE A 437 -10.57 -26.72 -5.45
CA PHE A 437 -9.63 -27.83 -5.65
C PHE A 437 -8.24 -27.54 -5.08
N MET A 438 -8.05 -26.37 -4.45
CA MET A 438 -6.77 -25.92 -3.90
C MET A 438 -6.94 -25.50 -2.43
N PRO A 439 -5.96 -25.82 -1.57
CA PRO A 439 -5.91 -25.30 -0.21
C PRO A 439 -5.93 -23.76 -0.19
N ILE A 440 -6.59 -23.14 0.81
CA ILE A 440 -6.53 -21.68 1.00
C ILE A 440 -5.08 -21.21 1.14
N LEU A 441 -4.26 -21.96 1.86
CA LEU A 441 -2.86 -21.64 2.11
C LEU A 441 -2.08 -21.44 0.80
N ASP A 442 -2.29 -22.29 -0.21
CA ASP A 442 -1.64 -22.16 -1.51
C ASP A 442 -2.12 -20.92 -2.29
N GLN A 443 -3.39 -20.53 -2.10
CA GLN A 443 -3.96 -19.31 -2.68
C GLN A 443 -3.33 -18.06 -2.07
N VAL A 444 -3.14 -18.06 -0.74
CA VAL A 444 -2.43 -17.00 -0.01
C VAL A 444 -0.97 -16.92 -0.46
N TRP A 445 -0.27 -18.05 -0.53
CA TRP A 445 1.13 -18.11 -0.98
C TRP A 445 1.33 -17.56 -2.38
N PHE A 446 0.48 -17.99 -3.30
CA PHE A 446 0.52 -17.51 -4.67
C PHE A 446 0.29 -16.00 -4.75
N SER A 447 -0.70 -15.50 -4.02
CA SER A 447 -0.98 -14.07 -3.98
C SER A 447 0.21 -13.27 -3.45
N LEU A 448 0.85 -13.72 -2.36
CA LEU A 448 2.04 -13.09 -1.81
C LEU A 448 3.21 -13.14 -2.79
N ALA A 449 3.44 -14.27 -3.45
CA ALA A 449 4.49 -14.41 -4.45
C ALA A 449 4.30 -13.44 -5.62
N LEU A 450 3.09 -13.37 -6.18
CA LEU A 450 2.75 -12.41 -7.24
C LEU A 450 3.04 -10.97 -6.81
N TRP A 451 2.65 -10.60 -5.59
CA TRP A 451 2.93 -9.28 -5.04
C TRP A 451 4.43 -8.99 -4.92
N ILE A 452 5.23 -9.92 -4.39
CA ILE A 452 6.69 -9.75 -4.30
C ILE A 452 7.31 -9.46 -5.67
N PHE A 453 6.84 -10.13 -6.73
CA PHE A 453 7.34 -9.90 -8.09
C PHE A 453 6.80 -8.61 -8.72
N MET A 454 5.54 -8.25 -8.47
CA MET A 454 4.90 -7.08 -9.07
C MET A 454 5.32 -5.77 -8.42
N LEU A 455 5.60 -5.74 -7.12
CA LEU A 455 5.94 -4.51 -6.37
C LEU A 455 7.16 -3.77 -6.96
N PRO A 456 8.32 -4.41 -7.23
CA PRO A 456 9.46 -3.72 -7.87
C PRO A 456 9.14 -3.22 -9.27
N LEU A 457 8.36 -3.99 -10.03
CA LEU A 457 7.98 -3.65 -11.41
C LEU A 457 7.06 -2.43 -11.44
N MET A 458 6.07 -2.38 -10.56
CA MET A 458 5.20 -1.23 -10.35
C MET A 458 6.01 0.01 -9.95
N TRP A 459 6.82 -0.11 -8.90
CA TRP A 459 7.68 0.96 -8.42
C TRP A 459 8.57 1.52 -9.55
N TYR A 460 9.14 0.63 -10.37
CA TYR A 460 9.92 1.03 -11.53
C TYR A 460 9.08 1.81 -12.56
N THR A 461 7.89 1.31 -12.93
CA THR A 461 7.00 2.00 -13.89
C THR A 461 6.52 3.36 -13.39
N THR A 462 6.17 3.47 -12.11
CA THR A 462 5.78 4.73 -11.46
C THR A 462 6.91 5.75 -11.53
N HIS A 463 8.14 5.35 -11.21
CA HIS A 463 9.27 6.26 -11.30
C HIS A 463 9.69 6.61 -12.72
N LEU A 464 9.48 5.70 -13.67
CA LEU A 464 9.71 5.98 -15.08
C LEU A 464 8.70 7.03 -15.59
N SER A 465 7.43 6.95 -15.16
CA SER A 465 6.40 7.97 -15.36
C SER A 465 6.81 9.32 -14.75
N LEU A 466 7.16 9.35 -13.46
CA LEU A 466 7.58 10.56 -12.74
C LEU A 466 8.85 11.22 -13.33
N ASN A 467 9.86 10.42 -13.71
CA ASN A 467 11.10 10.90 -14.30
C ASN A 467 10.88 11.50 -15.72
N SER A 468 9.85 11.03 -16.42
CA SER A 468 9.47 11.59 -17.73
C SER A 468 8.97 13.02 -17.60
N PHE A 469 8.14 13.32 -16.58
CA PHE A 469 7.69 14.67 -16.25
C PHE A 469 8.85 15.58 -15.83
N ALA A 470 9.85 15.07 -15.10
CA ALA A 470 10.95 15.87 -14.54
C ALA A 470 11.88 16.55 -15.54
N GLY A 471 11.74 16.33 -16.84
CA GLY A 471 12.51 17.12 -17.81
C GLY A 471 11.78 17.48 -19.08
N SER A 472 10.44 17.43 -19.08
CA SER A 472 9.71 18.43 -19.86
C SER A 472 10.03 19.83 -19.30
N ASP A 473 10.20 19.95 -17.98
CA ASP A 473 10.53 21.21 -17.29
C ASP A 473 11.87 21.83 -17.72
N ALA A 474 12.93 21.02 -17.84
CA ALA A 474 14.22 21.51 -18.30
C ALA A 474 14.19 22.01 -19.76
N PHE A 475 13.24 21.51 -20.56
CA PHE A 475 13.05 21.93 -21.95
C PHE A 475 12.19 23.20 -22.03
N ILE A 476 11.11 23.29 -21.24
CA ILE A 476 10.26 24.48 -21.16
C ILE A 476 11.02 25.66 -20.55
N ALA A 477 11.77 25.46 -19.47
CA ALA A 477 12.61 26.50 -18.87
C ALA A 477 13.67 27.01 -19.86
N LYS A 478 14.27 26.13 -20.67
CA LYS A 478 15.18 26.55 -21.75
C LYS A 478 14.48 27.31 -22.86
N GLN A 479 13.25 26.95 -23.24
CA GLN A 479 12.49 27.67 -24.26
C GLN A 479 11.99 29.04 -23.79
N VAL A 480 11.59 29.17 -22.53
CA VAL A 480 11.20 30.47 -21.94
C VAL A 480 12.41 31.39 -21.83
N ILE A 481 13.56 30.89 -21.36
CA ILE A 481 14.81 31.66 -21.30
C ILE A 481 15.30 32.05 -22.70
N ALA A 482 15.13 31.20 -23.72
CA ALA A 482 15.48 31.51 -25.10
C ALA A 482 14.54 32.53 -25.78
N HIS A 483 13.31 32.70 -25.27
CA HIS A 483 12.37 33.72 -25.76
C HIS A 483 12.48 35.06 -25.03
N GLU A 484 13.01 35.09 -23.81
CA GLU A 484 13.28 36.33 -23.06
C GLU A 484 14.63 36.99 -23.43
N HIS A 485 15.49 36.27 -24.15
CA HIS A 485 16.69 36.82 -24.79
C HIS A 485 16.72 36.49 -26.29
N PRO A 486 15.90 37.15 -27.11
CA PRO A 486 16.15 37.24 -28.53
C PRO A 486 17.21 38.33 -28.74
N ASP A 487 18.47 37.93 -28.86
CA ASP A 487 19.44 38.77 -29.57
C ASP A 487 19.08 38.83 -31.06
#